data_AF-A0AAQ3RJ71-F1
#
_entry.id   AF-A0AAQ3RJ71-F1
#
_cell.length_a   1.000
_cell.length_b   1.000
_cell.length_c   1.000
_cell.angle_alpha   90.00
_cell.angle_beta   90.00
_cell.angle_gamma   90.00
#
_symmetry.space_group_name_H-M   'P 1'
#
loop_
_entity.id
_entity.type
_entity.pdbx_description
1 polymer ?
#
loop_
_entity_poly.entity_id
_entity_poly.type
_entity_poly.pdbx_seq_one_letter_code
_entity_poly.pdbx_strand_id
1 'polypeptide(L)'
;DGSFTGAQIIDIALSRASSSLFRLSLPDSLKASALTRLRTPDADSDAFRSALYPADKASDVLRDYITAVADELKENPLVVSILDGSTLRLLLKDEDDFAMLAESLFTELDDEDEGKISKSEIRNALVQMGAEMGVPPFSEFPKLNDLLRKHGADGEEKLGQAQFAQLLQSVMQDLEEELSKENVVVIRNIQVVNGSKLRKLLANEQELKTVVEKVFRERVDGRDGLRSTEIIRSYLEKNAKELGLPLVQAEVAAVLLYDAVFDDIVTKEKDGTELDKEELGKLVKDILQKFAEQLEANPVQQDLSYIEEE
;
A
#
# COMPACT_ATOMS: atom_id res chain seq x y z
N ASP A 1 -7.86 -31.84 26.28
CA ASP A 1 -9.23 -31.91 25.74
C ASP A 1 -9.80 -30.52 25.53
N GLY A 2 -9.36 -29.84 24.47
CA GLY A 2 -9.94 -28.56 24.05
C GLY A 2 -10.32 -28.66 22.59
N SER A 3 -11.59 -28.44 22.28
CA SER A 3 -12.05 -28.17 20.92
C SER A 3 -12.14 -26.66 20.72
N PHE A 4 -11.76 -26.19 19.54
CA PHE A 4 -11.77 -24.77 19.19
C PHE A 4 -12.78 -24.52 18.08
N THR A 5 -13.47 -23.40 18.09
CA THR A 5 -14.24 -22.98 16.93
C THR A 5 -13.33 -22.44 15.84
N GLY A 6 -13.77 -22.46 14.58
CA GLY A 6 -13.04 -21.81 13.48
C GLY A 6 -12.71 -20.35 13.79
N ALA A 7 -13.66 -19.59 14.33
CA ALA A 7 -13.44 -18.20 14.74
C ALA A 7 -12.32 -18.05 15.78
N GLN A 8 -12.32 -18.90 16.82
CA GLN A 8 -11.26 -18.87 17.84
C GLN A 8 -9.88 -19.16 17.26
N ILE A 9 -9.80 -20.09 16.30
CA ILE A 9 -8.55 -20.43 15.63
C ILE A 9 -8.01 -19.22 14.86
N ILE A 10 -8.87 -18.54 14.10
CA ILE A 10 -8.51 -17.34 13.33
C ILE A 10 -8.09 -16.19 14.26
N ASP A 11 -8.82 -15.96 15.36
CA ASP A 11 -8.48 -14.90 16.32
C ASP A 11 -7.10 -15.13 16.96
N ILE A 12 -6.80 -16.38 17.34
CA ILE A 12 -5.48 -16.75 17.86
C ILE A 12 -4.40 -16.53 16.79
N ALA A 13 -4.67 -16.92 15.54
CA ALA A 13 -3.72 -16.77 14.44
C ALA A 13 -3.43 -15.29 14.14
N LEU A 14 -4.46 -14.45 14.09
CA LEU A 14 -4.34 -13.00 13.89
C LEU A 14 -3.59 -12.33 15.04
N SER A 15 -3.90 -12.70 16.29
CA SER A 15 -3.18 -12.20 17.46
C SER A 15 -1.68 -12.54 17.42
N ARG A 16 -1.33 -13.76 16.99
CA ARG A 16 0.08 -14.18 16.82
C ARG A 16 0.76 -13.47 15.65
N ALA A 17 0.07 -13.31 14.52
CA ALA A 17 0.60 -12.58 13.38
C ALA A 17 0.85 -11.10 13.73
N SER A 18 -0.13 -10.44 14.36
CA SER A 18 -0.02 -9.08 14.88
C SER A 18 1.15 -8.93 15.85
N SER A 19 1.30 -9.84 16.82
CA SER A 19 2.41 -9.80 17.77
C SER A 19 3.78 -9.92 17.10
N SER A 20 3.88 -10.70 16.01
CA SER A 20 5.10 -10.83 15.21
C SER A 20 5.38 -9.60 14.34
N LEU A 21 4.35 -8.80 14.07
CA LEU A 21 4.38 -7.61 13.21
C LEU A 21 4.20 -6.33 14.02
N PHE A 22 4.95 -6.18 15.12
CA PHE A 22 4.94 -4.97 15.97
C PHE A 22 3.56 -4.60 16.53
N ARG A 23 2.71 -5.59 16.82
CA ARG A 23 1.33 -5.42 17.30
C ARG A 23 0.42 -4.67 16.34
N LEU A 24 0.78 -4.64 15.05
CA LEU A 24 -0.05 -4.03 14.02
C LEU A 24 -1.38 -4.77 13.89
N SER A 25 -2.47 -4.00 13.78
CA SER A 25 -3.75 -4.53 13.35
C SER A 25 -3.66 -4.82 11.85
N LEU A 26 -3.81 -6.09 11.47
CA LEU A 26 -3.77 -6.46 10.06
C LEU A 26 -4.97 -5.85 9.30
N PRO A 27 -4.79 -5.36 8.06
CA PRO A 27 -5.88 -4.83 7.25
C PRO A 27 -6.93 -5.91 6.94
N ASP A 28 -8.20 -5.52 6.85
CA ASP A 28 -9.29 -6.47 6.58
C ASP A 28 -9.19 -7.11 5.19
N SER A 29 -8.66 -6.37 4.21
CA SER A 29 -8.36 -6.91 2.88
C SER A 29 -7.36 -8.08 2.95
N LEU A 30 -6.32 -7.94 3.76
CA LEU A 30 -5.33 -9.01 3.99
C LEU A 30 -5.96 -10.20 4.71
N LYS A 31 -6.78 -9.96 5.75
CA LYS A 31 -7.49 -11.04 6.47
C LYS A 31 -8.40 -11.81 5.52
N ALA A 32 -9.17 -11.12 4.69
CA ALA A 32 -10.06 -11.72 3.71
C ALA A 32 -9.28 -12.54 2.66
N SER A 33 -8.21 -11.97 2.08
CA SER A 33 -7.35 -12.69 1.15
C SER A 33 -6.75 -13.96 1.77
N ALA A 34 -6.25 -13.87 3.01
CA ALA A 34 -5.72 -15.04 3.73
C ALA A 34 -6.79 -16.12 3.96
N LEU A 35 -8.03 -15.74 4.28
CA LEU A 35 -9.14 -16.69 4.42
C LEU A 35 -9.44 -17.41 3.10
N THR A 36 -9.47 -16.70 1.97
CA THR A 36 -9.71 -17.33 0.66
C THR A 36 -8.62 -18.32 0.22
N ARG A 37 -7.40 -18.14 0.75
CA ARG A 37 -6.26 -19.04 0.49
C ARG A 37 -6.28 -20.30 1.36
N LEU A 38 -7.17 -20.39 2.35
CA LEU A 38 -7.30 -21.60 3.16
C LEU A 38 -7.77 -22.77 2.30
N ARG A 39 -7.13 -23.92 2.48
CA ARG A 39 -7.48 -25.18 1.80
C ARG A 39 -8.74 -25.84 2.34
N THR A 40 -9.51 -25.13 3.18
CA THR A 40 -10.77 -25.60 3.75
C THR A 40 -11.93 -25.10 2.88
N PRO A 41 -12.80 -26.00 2.37
CA PRO A 41 -14.05 -25.59 1.73
C PRO A 41 -14.81 -24.65 2.67
N ASP A 42 -15.33 -23.55 2.12
CA ASP A 42 -16.16 -22.59 2.85
C ASP A 42 -15.46 -21.88 4.03
N ALA A 43 -14.15 -21.64 3.95
CA ALA A 43 -13.35 -20.96 5.00
C ALA A 43 -13.93 -19.61 5.45
N ASP A 44 -14.61 -18.88 4.57
CA ASP A 44 -15.25 -17.60 4.88
C ASP A 44 -16.74 -17.75 5.29
N SER A 45 -17.25 -18.97 5.40
CA SER A 45 -18.62 -19.22 5.81
C SER A 45 -18.81 -19.17 7.32
N ASP A 46 -20.03 -18.84 7.74
CA ASP A 46 -20.47 -18.98 9.13
C ASP A 46 -20.37 -20.44 9.62
N ALA A 47 -20.48 -21.41 8.70
CA ALA A 47 -20.34 -22.83 9.02
C ALA A 47 -18.91 -23.16 9.46
N PHE A 48 -17.88 -22.65 8.79
CA PHE A 48 -16.49 -22.79 9.24
C PHE A 48 -16.26 -22.10 10.58
N ARG A 49 -16.71 -20.84 10.71
CA ARG A 49 -16.48 -20.03 11.91
C ARG A 49 -17.07 -20.67 13.18
N SER A 50 -18.21 -21.33 13.06
CA SER A 50 -18.91 -21.99 14.17
C SER A 50 -18.53 -23.47 14.39
N ALA A 51 -17.93 -24.14 13.41
CA ALA A 51 -17.54 -25.54 13.51
C ALA A 51 -16.49 -25.77 14.60
N LEU A 52 -16.60 -26.90 15.32
CA LEU A 52 -15.66 -27.31 16.35
C LEU A 52 -14.57 -28.23 15.79
N TYR A 53 -13.33 -27.88 16.06
CA TYR A 53 -12.13 -28.60 15.64
C TYR A 53 -11.42 -29.18 16.86
N PRO A 54 -11.04 -30.48 16.84
CA PRO A 54 -10.13 -31.02 17.83
C PRO A 54 -8.76 -30.34 17.71
N ALA A 55 -7.96 -30.37 18.79
CA ALA A 55 -6.73 -29.59 18.91
C ALA A 55 -5.70 -29.84 17.79
N ASP A 56 -5.58 -31.06 17.29
CA ASP A 56 -4.71 -31.43 16.17
C ASP A 56 -5.13 -30.71 14.88
N LYS A 57 -6.41 -30.84 14.49
CA LYS A 57 -6.96 -30.15 13.31
C LYS A 57 -6.96 -28.64 13.47
N ALA A 58 -7.23 -28.14 14.67
CA ALA A 58 -7.18 -26.71 14.98
C ALA A 58 -5.77 -26.15 14.77
N SER A 59 -4.74 -26.92 15.15
CA SER A 59 -3.33 -26.54 14.92
C SER A 59 -2.98 -26.52 13.44
N ASP A 60 -3.50 -27.45 12.64
CA ASP A 60 -3.30 -27.45 11.19
C ASP A 60 -3.95 -26.22 10.54
N VAL A 61 -5.21 -25.94 10.87
CA VAL A 61 -5.92 -24.75 10.36
C VAL A 61 -5.19 -23.45 10.77
N LEU A 62 -4.72 -23.36 12.02
CA LEU A 62 -3.95 -22.22 12.50
C LEU A 62 -2.67 -22.02 11.67
N ARG A 63 -1.90 -23.08 11.46
CA ARG A 63 -0.66 -23.02 10.67
C ARG A 63 -0.98 -22.58 9.24
N ASP A 64 -1.96 -23.22 8.62
CA ASP A 64 -2.32 -22.96 7.24
C ASP A 64 -2.81 -21.52 7.06
N TYR A 65 -3.53 -20.95 8.02
CA TYR A 65 -3.94 -19.54 7.99
C TYR A 65 -2.76 -18.57 8.15
N ILE A 66 -1.83 -18.84 9.08
CA ILE A 66 -0.62 -18.02 9.23
C ILE A 66 0.23 -18.08 7.95
N THR A 67 0.34 -19.26 7.32
CA THR A 67 1.00 -19.40 6.02
C THR A 67 0.29 -18.58 4.95
N ALA A 68 -1.05 -18.61 4.90
CA ALA A 68 -1.82 -17.80 3.96
C ALA A 68 -1.60 -16.29 4.17
N VAL A 69 -1.53 -15.83 5.42
CA VAL A 69 -1.15 -14.44 5.77
C VAL A 69 0.25 -14.10 5.27
N ALA A 70 1.22 -14.99 5.50
CA ALA A 70 2.60 -14.78 5.05
C ALA A 70 2.72 -14.74 3.52
N ASP A 71 2.00 -15.62 2.82
CA ASP A 71 1.95 -15.64 1.36
C ASP A 71 1.28 -14.38 0.81
N GLU A 72 0.22 -13.90 1.46
CA GLU A 72 -0.43 -12.64 1.11
C GLU A 72 0.52 -11.44 1.31
N LEU A 73 1.26 -11.39 2.42
CA LEU A 73 2.26 -10.33 2.67
C LEU A 73 3.45 -10.39 1.70
N LYS A 74 3.82 -11.58 1.23
CA LYS A 74 4.86 -11.73 0.21
C LYS A 74 4.39 -11.16 -1.14
N GLU A 75 3.11 -11.36 -1.46
CA GLU A 75 2.47 -10.90 -2.68
C GLU A 75 2.08 -9.43 -2.68
N ASN A 76 1.60 -8.94 -1.53
CA ASN A 76 1.16 -7.58 -1.28
C ASN A 76 1.77 -7.11 0.05
N PRO A 77 3.05 -6.68 0.04
CA PRO A 77 3.72 -6.19 1.25
C PRO A 77 3.02 -4.95 1.82
N LEU A 78 3.07 -4.82 3.15
CA LEU A 78 2.60 -3.62 3.85
C LEU A 78 3.78 -2.66 4.04
N VAL A 79 3.55 -1.38 3.77
CA VAL A 79 4.46 -0.30 4.18
C VAL A 79 4.03 0.17 5.55
N VAL A 80 4.99 0.29 6.47
CA VAL A 80 4.74 0.72 7.85
C VAL A 80 5.63 1.91 8.19
N SER A 81 5.07 2.88 8.91
CA SER A 81 5.81 3.99 9.48
C SER A 81 5.88 3.83 10.99
N ILE A 82 7.09 3.93 11.54
CA ILE A 82 7.33 3.97 12.97
C ILE A 82 7.50 5.43 13.36
N LEU A 83 6.53 5.96 14.10
CA LEU A 83 6.46 7.34 14.52
C LEU A 83 6.99 7.42 15.96
N ASP A 84 8.26 7.80 16.09
CA ASP A 84 9.01 7.86 17.36
C ASP A 84 9.43 9.28 17.76
N GLY A 85 8.86 10.29 17.06
CA GLY A 85 9.17 11.70 17.23
C GLY A 85 10.42 12.18 16.49
N SER A 86 11.24 11.30 15.91
CA SER A 86 12.50 11.71 15.25
C SER A 86 12.28 12.67 14.06
N THR A 87 11.27 12.42 13.23
CA THR A 87 10.89 13.32 12.11
C THR A 87 10.47 14.70 12.62
N LEU A 88 9.61 14.75 13.64
CA LEU A 88 9.18 16.01 14.26
C LEU A 88 10.36 16.76 14.88
N ARG A 89 11.25 16.06 15.56
CA ARG A 89 12.48 16.63 16.14
C ARG A 89 13.38 17.24 15.07
N LEU A 90 13.50 16.59 13.91
CA LEU A 90 14.27 17.12 12.79
C LEU A 90 13.64 18.40 12.23
N LEU A 91 12.33 18.39 12.00
CA LEU A 91 11.57 19.55 11.53
C LEU A 91 11.65 20.75 12.50
N LEU A 92 11.58 20.48 13.81
CA LEU A 92 11.63 21.52 14.84
C LEU A 92 13.05 22.07 15.11
N LYS A 93 14.09 21.43 14.57
CA LYS A 93 15.48 21.81 14.83
C LYS A 93 15.92 23.03 14.04
N ASP A 94 15.41 23.18 12.82
CA ASP A 94 15.69 24.32 11.97
C ASP A 94 14.47 25.26 11.97
N GLU A 95 14.68 26.48 12.45
CA GLU A 95 13.61 27.48 12.59
C GLU A 95 13.09 27.92 11.22
N ASP A 96 13.96 27.98 10.20
CA ASP A 96 13.57 28.37 8.84
C ASP A 96 12.73 27.27 8.18
N ASP A 97 13.11 25.99 8.32
CA ASP A 97 12.33 24.86 7.80
C ASP A 97 10.95 24.79 8.45
N PHE A 98 10.88 24.96 9.78
CA PHE A 98 9.60 24.99 10.49
C PHE A 98 8.75 26.19 10.07
N ALA A 99 9.34 27.38 9.92
CA ALA A 99 8.62 28.57 9.49
C ALA A 99 8.02 28.39 8.10
N MET A 100 8.76 27.82 7.14
CA MET A 100 8.26 27.52 5.80
C MET A 100 7.09 26.52 5.83
N LEU A 101 7.19 25.45 6.63
CA LEU A 101 6.11 24.48 6.77
C LEU A 101 4.85 25.13 7.38
N ALA A 102 5.00 25.88 8.46
CA ALA A 102 3.89 26.53 9.14
C ALA A 102 3.21 27.59 8.24
N GLU A 103 3.98 28.29 7.42
CA GLU A 103 3.46 29.20 6.40
C GLU A 103 2.67 28.47 5.30
N SER A 104 3.19 27.35 4.77
CA SER A 104 2.48 26.53 3.77
C SER A 104 1.15 26.03 4.32
N LEU A 105 1.17 25.41 5.51
CA LEU A 105 -0.03 24.90 6.16
C LEU A 105 -1.04 26.01 6.45
N PHE A 106 -0.58 27.18 6.92
CA PHE A 106 -1.48 28.30 7.17
C PHE A 106 -2.16 28.76 5.87
N THR A 107 -1.39 28.90 4.80
CA THR A 107 -1.90 29.35 3.49
C THR A 107 -2.90 28.35 2.91
N GLU A 108 -2.66 27.05 3.08
CA GLU A 108 -3.57 25.99 2.64
C GLU A 108 -4.83 25.88 3.49
N LEU A 109 -4.82 26.34 4.74
CA LEU A 109 -5.98 26.31 5.64
C LEU A 109 -6.78 27.62 5.61
N ASP A 110 -6.15 28.74 5.23
CA ASP A 110 -6.79 30.03 5.01
C ASP A 110 -7.34 30.14 3.58
N ASP A 111 -8.18 29.16 3.19
CA ASP A 111 -8.75 29.06 1.84
C ASP A 111 -9.52 30.33 1.40
N GLU A 112 -10.03 31.10 2.36
CA GLU A 112 -10.77 32.34 2.14
C GLU A 112 -9.87 33.60 2.11
N ASP A 113 -8.56 33.45 2.32
CA ASP A 113 -7.55 34.53 2.36
C ASP A 113 -7.95 35.67 3.32
N GLU A 114 -8.47 35.30 4.49
CA GLU A 114 -8.88 36.27 5.53
C GLU A 114 -7.66 36.81 6.31
N GLY A 115 -6.50 36.17 6.17
CA GLY A 115 -5.29 36.40 6.95
C GLY A 115 -5.38 35.85 8.38
N LYS A 116 -6.42 35.05 8.68
CA LYS A 116 -6.69 34.47 10.01
C LYS A 116 -7.51 33.20 9.94
N ILE A 117 -7.09 32.19 10.70
CA ILE A 117 -7.79 30.89 10.81
C ILE A 117 -8.18 30.56 12.26
N SER A 118 -9.16 29.68 12.47
CA SER A 118 -9.57 29.24 13.80
C SER A 118 -8.44 28.44 14.48
N LYS A 119 -8.30 28.53 15.81
CA LYS A 119 -7.36 27.68 16.58
C LYS A 119 -7.59 26.18 16.31
N SER A 120 -8.84 25.79 16.10
CA SER A 120 -9.23 24.42 15.76
C SER A 120 -8.56 23.87 14.50
N GLU A 121 -8.10 24.74 13.59
CA GLU A 121 -7.37 24.36 12.38
C GLU A 121 -6.00 23.73 12.65
N ILE A 122 -5.45 23.85 13.86
CA ILE A 122 -4.24 23.10 14.26
C ILE A 122 -4.46 21.59 14.09
N ARG A 123 -5.68 21.10 14.33
CA ARG A 123 -6.03 19.70 14.08
C ARG A 123 -5.86 19.35 12.60
N ASN A 124 -6.36 20.19 11.71
CA ASN A 124 -6.32 19.95 10.27
C ASN A 124 -4.88 20.06 9.74
N ALA A 125 -4.09 21.01 10.26
CA ALA A 125 -2.66 21.11 10.00
C ALA A 125 -1.91 19.80 10.34
N LEU A 126 -2.19 19.23 11.52
CA LEU A 126 -1.60 17.94 11.93
C LEU A 126 -2.09 16.78 11.06
N VAL A 127 -3.34 16.81 10.58
CA VAL A 127 -3.86 15.82 9.63
C VAL A 127 -3.13 15.93 8.28
N GLN A 128 -2.95 17.14 7.75
CA GLN A 128 -2.22 17.39 6.49
C GLN A 128 -0.77 16.94 6.58
N MET A 129 -0.09 17.21 7.71
CA MET A 129 1.25 16.70 7.98
C MET A 129 1.31 15.16 7.94
N GLY A 130 0.34 14.50 8.57
CA GLY A 130 0.16 13.06 8.52
C GLY A 130 1.38 12.23 8.93
N ALA A 131 1.32 10.92 8.65
CA ALA A 131 2.37 9.98 9.02
C ALA A 131 3.70 10.21 8.27
N GLU A 132 3.66 10.93 7.15
CA GLU A 132 4.86 11.33 6.38
C GLU A 132 5.72 12.31 7.17
N MET A 133 5.09 13.28 7.82
CA MET A 133 5.77 14.29 8.63
C MET A 133 5.90 13.88 10.10
N GLY A 134 5.63 12.62 10.43
CA GLY A 134 5.80 12.09 11.79
C GLY A 134 4.56 12.23 12.69
N VAL A 135 3.41 12.65 12.17
CA VAL A 135 2.17 12.82 12.93
C VAL A 135 1.31 11.55 12.85
N PRO A 136 0.97 10.90 13.98
CA PRO A 136 0.11 9.72 13.95
C PRO A 136 -1.34 10.09 13.63
N PRO A 137 -2.09 9.20 12.95
CA PRO A 137 -3.54 9.30 12.85
C PRO A 137 -4.17 9.36 14.25
N PHE A 138 -5.18 10.23 14.41
CA PHE A 138 -5.88 10.42 15.69
C PHE A 138 -6.54 9.14 16.23
N SER A 139 -6.93 8.21 15.35
CA SER A 139 -7.49 6.90 15.74
C SER A 139 -6.44 5.98 16.37
N GLU A 140 -5.20 6.03 15.88
CA GLU A 140 -4.09 5.20 16.35
C GLU A 140 -3.39 5.84 17.56
N PHE A 141 -3.51 7.15 17.73
CA PHE A 141 -2.92 7.88 18.86
C PHE A 141 -3.91 8.87 19.52
N PRO A 142 -4.89 8.38 20.31
CA PRO A 142 -5.90 9.23 20.93
C PRO A 142 -5.34 10.33 21.85
N LYS A 143 -4.15 10.12 22.45
CA LYS A 143 -3.41 11.09 23.27
C LYS A 143 -3.18 12.43 22.55
N LEU A 144 -3.16 12.43 21.20
CA LEU A 144 -3.05 13.66 20.42
C LEU A 144 -4.19 14.65 20.70
N ASN A 145 -5.40 14.16 20.98
CA ASN A 145 -6.52 15.04 21.35
C ASN A 145 -6.29 15.71 22.72
N ASP A 146 -5.63 15.03 23.65
CA ASP A 146 -5.30 15.58 24.96
C ASP A 146 -4.22 16.67 24.84
N LEU A 147 -3.26 16.50 23.93
CA LEU A 147 -2.26 17.51 23.61
C LEU A 147 -2.88 18.77 23.00
N LEU A 148 -3.82 18.62 22.06
CA LEU A 148 -4.55 19.77 21.50
C LEU A 148 -5.29 20.54 22.60
N ARG A 149 -5.99 19.84 23.50
CA ARG A 149 -6.69 20.46 24.63
C ARG A 149 -5.73 21.13 25.62
N LYS A 150 -4.58 20.52 25.89
CA LYS A 150 -3.52 21.09 26.77
C LYS A 150 -3.09 22.47 26.28
N HIS A 151 -3.01 22.67 24.97
CA HIS A 151 -2.62 23.95 24.35
C HIS A 151 -3.81 24.86 24.01
N GLY A 152 -5.05 24.45 24.30
CA GLY A 152 -6.25 25.20 23.94
C GLY A 152 -6.45 25.34 22.43
N ALA A 153 -5.98 24.37 21.66
CA ALA A 153 -6.09 24.32 20.20
C ALA A 153 -7.47 23.84 19.72
N ASP A 154 -8.43 23.61 20.62
CA ASP A 154 -9.83 23.30 20.33
C ASP A 154 -10.76 24.52 20.41
N GLY A 155 -10.18 25.72 20.60
CA GLY A 155 -10.93 26.97 20.64
C GLY A 155 -11.33 27.51 19.27
N GLU A 156 -12.27 28.46 19.27
CA GLU A 156 -12.77 29.16 18.06
C GLU A 156 -12.08 30.52 17.82
N GLU A 157 -11.10 30.86 18.65
CA GLU A 157 -10.37 32.12 18.51
C GLU A 157 -9.58 32.13 17.20
N LYS A 158 -9.65 33.25 16.47
CA LYS A 158 -8.91 33.41 15.21
C LYS A 158 -7.44 33.78 15.48
N LEU A 159 -6.53 33.09 14.81
CA LEU A 159 -5.08 33.29 14.85
C LEU A 159 -4.58 33.86 13.54
N GLY A 160 -3.69 34.86 13.60
CA GLY A 160 -2.84 35.18 12.46
C GLY A 160 -1.68 34.18 12.31
N GLN A 161 -1.01 34.19 11.17
CA GLN A 161 0.07 33.25 10.81
C GLN A 161 1.12 33.03 11.91
N ALA A 162 1.68 34.09 12.49
CA ALA A 162 2.70 33.96 13.55
C ALA A 162 2.16 33.29 14.82
N GLN A 163 0.89 33.52 15.18
CA GLN A 163 0.27 32.90 16.34
C GLN A 163 -0.07 31.43 16.08
N PHE A 164 -0.48 31.12 14.85
CA PHE A 164 -0.68 29.74 14.40
C PHE A 164 0.63 28.95 14.47
N ALA A 165 1.72 29.48 13.92
CA ALA A 165 3.03 28.83 13.96
C ALA A 165 3.49 28.55 15.40
N GLN A 166 3.36 29.52 16.31
CA GLN A 166 3.70 29.31 17.73
C GLN A 166 2.87 28.22 18.40
N LEU A 167 1.56 28.18 18.13
CA LEU A 167 0.67 27.17 18.69
C LEU A 167 0.99 25.78 18.11
N LEU A 168 1.18 25.68 16.79
CA LEU A 168 1.55 24.44 16.10
C LEU A 168 2.89 23.90 16.64
N GLN A 169 3.89 24.77 16.80
CA GLN A 169 5.20 24.39 17.33
C GLN A 169 5.08 23.79 18.74
N SER A 170 4.28 24.42 19.60
CA SER A 170 4.07 23.97 20.98
C SER A 170 3.40 22.59 21.05
N VAL A 171 2.40 22.36 20.19
CA VAL A 171 1.73 21.05 20.07
C VAL A 171 2.69 19.99 19.52
N MET A 172 3.47 20.32 18.49
CA MET A 172 4.44 19.40 17.87
C MET A 172 5.57 19.01 18.84
N GLN A 173 6.04 19.93 19.68
CA GLN A 173 7.07 19.65 20.70
C GLN A 173 6.57 18.62 21.72
N ASP A 174 5.36 18.79 22.25
CA ASP A 174 4.78 17.81 23.16
C ASP A 174 4.49 16.47 22.47
N LEU A 175 4.04 16.51 21.22
CA LEU A 175 3.81 15.30 20.42
C LEU A 175 5.12 14.53 20.21
N GLU A 176 6.20 15.23 19.87
CA GLU A 176 7.54 14.66 19.75
C GLU A 176 7.98 14.00 21.06
N GLU A 177 7.79 14.68 22.19
CA GLU A 177 8.14 14.15 23.51
C GLU A 177 7.34 12.88 23.82
N GLU A 178 6.04 12.87 23.56
CA GLU A 178 5.18 11.70 23.80
C GLU A 178 5.54 10.51 22.89
N LEU A 179 5.81 10.75 21.60
CA LEU A 179 6.23 9.69 20.67
C LEU A 179 7.62 9.14 21.00
N SER A 180 8.49 9.96 21.60
CA SER A 180 9.81 9.51 22.04
C SER A 180 9.74 8.53 23.22
N LYS A 181 8.66 8.59 24.02
CA LYS A 181 8.38 7.67 25.14
C LYS A 181 7.74 6.37 24.66
N GLU A 182 6.80 6.50 23.73
CA GLU A 182 6.03 5.38 23.18
C GLU A 182 5.78 5.64 21.70
N ASN A 183 6.47 4.87 20.84
CA ASN A 183 6.30 5.00 19.40
C ASN A 183 4.94 4.46 18.94
N VAL A 184 4.46 5.01 17.83
CA VAL A 184 3.24 4.55 17.16
C VAL A 184 3.64 3.92 15.84
N VAL A 185 3.17 2.69 15.58
CA VAL A 185 3.39 2.03 14.29
C VAL A 185 2.10 2.09 13.50
N VAL A 186 2.16 2.68 12.30
CA VAL A 186 1.01 2.80 11.41
C VAL A 186 1.25 2.12 10.08
N ILE A 187 0.21 1.52 9.52
CA ILE A 187 0.23 0.98 8.17
C ILE A 187 -0.08 2.13 7.21
N ARG A 188 0.78 2.31 6.22
CA ARG A 188 0.62 3.31 5.16
C ARG A 188 -0.26 2.73 4.05
N ASN A 189 -1.10 3.58 3.45
CA ASN A 189 -1.94 3.20 2.31
C ASN A 189 -1.14 3.20 0.98
N ILE A 190 -0.02 2.49 0.97
CA ILE A 190 0.91 2.40 -0.16
C ILE A 190 0.92 0.96 -0.66
N GLN A 191 0.63 0.79 -1.95
CA GLN A 191 0.76 -0.50 -2.61
C GLN A 191 2.21 -0.72 -3.05
N VAL A 192 2.81 -1.83 -2.63
CA VAL A 192 4.15 -2.24 -3.10
C VAL A 192 4.02 -3.30 -4.19
N VAL A 193 4.42 -2.94 -5.40
CA VAL A 193 4.50 -3.86 -6.53
C VAL A 193 5.95 -4.36 -6.66
N ASN A 194 6.19 -5.62 -6.26
CA ASN A 194 7.53 -6.22 -6.15
C ASN A 194 7.76 -7.42 -7.11
N GLY A 195 6.85 -7.62 -8.06
CA GLY A 195 6.90 -8.70 -9.06
C GLY A 195 6.63 -10.11 -8.51
N SER A 196 6.29 -10.28 -7.23
CA SER A 196 5.99 -11.59 -6.64
C SER A 196 4.83 -12.32 -7.33
N LYS A 197 3.74 -11.61 -7.62
CA LYS A 197 2.61 -12.10 -8.39
C LYS A 197 3.01 -12.53 -9.80
N LEU A 198 3.88 -11.76 -10.46
CA LEU A 198 4.45 -12.15 -11.76
C LEU A 198 5.30 -13.41 -11.68
N ARG A 199 6.16 -13.54 -10.66
CA ARG A 199 6.96 -14.76 -10.46
C ARG A 199 6.07 -15.98 -10.22
N LYS A 200 4.96 -15.82 -9.49
CA LYS A 200 3.95 -16.87 -9.28
C LYS A 200 3.24 -17.24 -10.58
N LEU A 201 2.79 -16.25 -11.36
CA LEU A 201 2.19 -16.44 -12.68
C LEU A 201 3.15 -17.18 -13.63
N LEU A 202 4.41 -16.76 -13.69
CA LEU A 202 5.45 -17.35 -14.54
C LEU A 202 5.78 -18.81 -14.16
N ALA A 203 5.59 -19.18 -12.89
CA ALA A 203 5.76 -20.56 -12.41
C ALA A 203 4.54 -21.45 -12.71
N ASN A 204 3.40 -20.88 -13.11
CA ASN A 204 2.18 -21.60 -13.45
C ASN A 204 1.94 -21.61 -14.98
N GLU A 205 2.31 -22.71 -15.64
CA GLU A 205 2.20 -22.84 -17.10
C GLU A 205 0.78 -22.62 -17.64
N GLN A 206 -0.25 -23.03 -16.88
CA GLN A 206 -1.64 -22.91 -17.32
C GLN A 206 -2.14 -21.47 -17.23
N GLU A 207 -1.78 -20.74 -16.17
CA GLU A 207 -2.10 -19.31 -16.05
C GLU A 207 -1.34 -18.49 -17.09
N LEU A 208 -0.04 -18.76 -17.28
CA LEU A 208 0.76 -18.12 -18.32
C LEU A 208 0.16 -18.34 -19.72
N LYS A 209 -0.24 -19.58 -20.04
CA LYS A 209 -0.91 -19.89 -21.31
C LYS A 209 -2.22 -19.11 -21.47
N THR A 210 -2.98 -18.95 -20.39
CA THR A 210 -4.22 -18.17 -20.39
C THR A 210 -3.95 -16.70 -20.69
N VAL A 211 -2.89 -16.12 -20.12
CA VAL A 211 -2.45 -14.74 -20.44
C VAL A 211 -2.05 -14.63 -21.91
N VAL A 212 -1.22 -15.54 -22.42
CA VAL A 212 -0.83 -15.56 -23.85
C VAL A 212 -2.05 -15.65 -24.76
N GLU A 213 -3.05 -16.46 -24.40
CA GLU A 213 -4.30 -16.55 -25.16
C GLU A 213 -5.13 -15.27 -25.15
N LYS A 214 -5.20 -14.58 -24.00
CA LYS A 214 -5.87 -13.28 -23.91
C LYS A 214 -5.16 -12.22 -24.76
N VAL A 215 -3.83 -12.13 -24.69
CA VAL A 215 -3.01 -11.23 -25.54
C VAL A 215 -3.22 -11.53 -27.02
N PHE A 216 -3.19 -12.81 -27.40
CA PHE A 216 -3.41 -13.22 -28.79
C PHE A 216 -4.81 -12.85 -29.30
N ARG A 217 -5.85 -12.90 -28.45
CA ARG A 217 -7.19 -12.44 -28.84
C ARG A 217 -7.25 -10.93 -29.03
N GLU A 218 -6.62 -10.15 -28.15
CA GLU A 218 -6.59 -8.68 -28.28
C GLU A 218 -5.94 -8.22 -29.58
N ARG A 219 -4.97 -9.00 -30.10
CA ARG A 219 -4.42 -8.80 -31.44
C ARG A 219 -5.47 -8.99 -32.56
N VAL A 220 -6.28 -10.04 -32.46
CA VAL A 220 -7.29 -10.38 -33.48
C VAL A 220 -8.46 -9.39 -33.46
N ASP A 221 -8.81 -8.86 -32.29
CA ASP A 221 -9.89 -7.88 -32.11
C ASP A 221 -9.44 -6.42 -32.36
N GLY A 222 -8.12 -6.18 -32.46
CA GLY A 222 -7.50 -4.89 -32.70
C GLY A 222 -7.45 -4.45 -34.17
N ARG A 223 -7.02 -3.21 -34.42
CA ARG A 223 -6.80 -2.69 -35.78
C ARG A 223 -5.58 -3.38 -36.41
N ASP A 224 -5.75 -3.90 -37.64
CA ASP A 224 -4.65 -4.37 -38.48
C ASP A 224 -3.49 -3.33 -38.50
N GLY A 225 -2.26 -3.79 -38.20
CA GLY A 225 -1.03 -3.00 -38.37
C GLY A 225 -0.25 -2.59 -37.12
N LEU A 226 -0.71 -2.91 -35.90
CA LEU A 226 0.09 -2.69 -34.67
C LEU A 226 1.21 -3.73 -34.51
N ARG A 227 2.35 -3.31 -33.95
CA ARG A 227 3.46 -4.22 -33.63
C ARG A 227 3.09 -5.15 -32.48
N SER A 228 3.66 -6.36 -32.45
CA SER A 228 3.43 -7.34 -31.37
C SER A 228 3.71 -6.74 -29.99
N THR A 229 4.79 -5.95 -29.87
CA THR A 229 5.18 -5.26 -28.64
C THR A 229 4.16 -4.21 -28.19
N GLU A 230 3.56 -3.47 -29.12
CA GLU A 230 2.51 -2.47 -28.81
C GLU A 230 1.24 -3.14 -28.28
N ILE A 231 0.86 -4.28 -28.87
CA ILE A 231 -0.30 -5.06 -28.42
C ILE A 231 -0.05 -5.64 -27.03
N ILE A 232 1.12 -6.23 -26.79
CA ILE A 232 1.49 -6.75 -25.48
C ILE A 232 1.49 -5.62 -24.45
N ARG A 233 2.12 -4.49 -24.76
CA ARG A 233 2.16 -3.32 -23.87
C ARG A 233 0.76 -2.87 -23.48
N SER A 234 -0.12 -2.68 -24.47
CA SER A 234 -1.51 -2.27 -24.22
C SER A 234 -2.27 -3.26 -23.34
N TYR A 235 -2.13 -4.57 -23.61
CA TYR A 235 -2.75 -5.61 -22.77
C TYR A 235 -2.23 -5.54 -21.33
N LEU A 236 -0.91 -5.42 -21.14
CA LEU A 236 -0.29 -5.39 -19.82
C LEU A 236 -0.69 -4.14 -19.01
N GLU A 237 -0.79 -2.98 -19.65
CA GLU A 237 -1.22 -1.74 -19.00
C GLU A 237 -2.69 -1.84 -18.54
N LYS A 238 -3.59 -2.34 -19.41
CA LYS A 238 -5.02 -2.53 -19.07
C LYS A 238 -5.26 -3.55 -17.96
N ASN A 239 -4.42 -4.58 -17.88
CA ASN A 239 -4.57 -5.68 -16.94
C ASN A 239 -3.54 -5.61 -15.79
N ALA A 240 -2.91 -4.45 -15.59
CA ALA A 240 -1.78 -4.31 -14.68
C ALA A 240 -2.08 -4.80 -13.25
N LYS A 241 -3.24 -4.41 -12.69
CA LYS A 241 -3.67 -4.81 -11.35
C LYS A 241 -3.83 -6.33 -11.19
N GLU A 242 -4.43 -7.01 -12.18
CA GLU A 242 -4.63 -8.48 -12.17
C GLU A 242 -3.27 -9.20 -12.25
N LEU A 243 -2.36 -8.70 -13.08
CA LEU A 243 -1.05 -9.30 -13.32
C LEU A 243 -0.03 -8.97 -12.21
N GLY A 244 -0.33 -8.03 -11.32
CA GLY A 244 0.62 -7.53 -10.32
C GLY A 244 1.73 -6.68 -10.96
N LEU A 245 1.37 -5.89 -11.96
CA LEU A 245 2.20 -4.85 -12.55
C LEU A 245 1.81 -3.47 -11.99
N PRO A 246 2.74 -2.51 -11.97
CA PRO A 246 2.43 -1.15 -11.53
C PRO A 246 1.48 -0.45 -12.50
N LEU A 247 0.52 0.32 -11.97
CA LEU A 247 -0.34 1.18 -12.78
C LEU A 247 0.47 2.35 -13.36
N VAL A 248 0.54 2.45 -14.69
CA VAL A 248 1.31 3.49 -15.40
C VAL A 248 0.80 4.90 -15.10
N GLN A 249 -0.51 5.05 -14.87
CA GLN A 249 -1.14 6.33 -14.53
C GLN A 249 -0.90 6.79 -13.09
N ALA A 250 -0.51 5.89 -12.19
CA ALA A 250 -0.39 6.22 -10.77
C ALA A 250 0.99 6.78 -10.40
N GLU A 251 2.05 6.43 -11.13
CA GLU A 251 3.42 6.77 -10.75
C GLU A 251 4.38 6.91 -11.94
N VAL A 252 5.26 7.92 -11.89
CA VAL A 252 6.31 8.12 -12.91
C VAL A 252 7.26 6.92 -12.98
N ALA A 253 7.55 6.31 -11.82
CA ALA A 253 8.38 5.11 -11.75
C ALA A 253 7.80 3.93 -12.55
N ALA A 254 6.46 3.84 -12.66
CA ALA A 254 5.81 2.83 -13.48
C ALA A 254 6.06 3.07 -14.97
N VAL A 255 5.92 4.33 -15.45
CA VAL A 255 6.21 4.69 -16.85
C VAL A 255 7.63 4.30 -17.23
N LEU A 256 8.62 4.71 -16.41
CA LEU A 256 10.03 4.44 -16.64
C LEU A 256 10.34 2.94 -16.65
N LEU A 257 9.69 2.15 -15.79
CA LEU A 257 9.83 0.70 -15.76
C LEU A 257 9.32 0.07 -17.07
N TYR A 258 8.13 0.47 -17.53
CA TYR A 258 7.57 -0.05 -18.77
C TYR A 258 8.48 0.29 -19.96
N ASP A 259 8.92 1.54 -20.09
CA ASP A 259 9.82 1.95 -21.17
C ASP A 259 11.14 1.16 -21.14
N ALA A 260 11.76 1.03 -19.97
CA ALA A 260 13.01 0.28 -19.81
C ALA A 260 12.87 -1.21 -20.19
N VAL A 261 11.77 -1.86 -19.80
CA VAL A 261 11.51 -3.27 -20.14
C VAL A 261 11.29 -3.44 -21.64
N PHE A 262 10.47 -2.58 -22.25
CA PHE A 262 10.15 -2.71 -23.67
C PHE A 262 11.33 -2.30 -24.56
N ASP A 263 12.14 -1.31 -24.21
CA ASP A 263 13.34 -0.92 -24.97
C ASP A 263 14.39 -2.04 -25.00
N ASP A 264 14.63 -2.75 -23.89
CA ASP A 264 15.54 -3.91 -23.84
C ASP A 264 15.09 -5.05 -24.76
N ILE A 265 13.79 -5.11 -25.09
CA ILE A 265 13.20 -6.19 -25.89
C ILE A 265 13.05 -5.78 -27.35
N VAL A 266 12.66 -4.54 -27.62
CA VAL A 266 12.55 -3.96 -28.97
C VAL A 266 13.91 -3.97 -29.69
N THR A 267 15.03 -3.81 -28.97
CA THR A 267 16.38 -3.95 -29.56
C THR A 267 16.71 -5.37 -30.04
N LYS A 268 15.89 -6.38 -29.71
CA LYS A 268 16.08 -7.80 -30.07
C LYS A 268 15.11 -8.29 -31.17
N GLU A 269 14.06 -7.54 -31.51
CA GLU A 269 13.12 -7.92 -32.59
C GLU A 269 13.66 -7.53 -33.98
N LYS A 270 13.49 -8.44 -34.96
CA LYS A 270 13.64 -8.11 -36.39
C LYS A 270 12.31 -7.56 -36.91
N ASP A 271 12.36 -6.34 -37.44
CA ASP A 271 11.18 -5.56 -37.83
C ASP A 271 10.29 -6.29 -38.86
N GLY A 272 8.96 -6.29 -38.62
CA GLY A 272 7.94 -6.53 -39.65
C GLY A 272 7.46 -7.97 -39.90
N THR A 273 7.82 -8.97 -39.07
CA THR A 273 7.26 -10.33 -39.21
C THR A 273 6.11 -10.57 -38.24
N GLU A 274 4.97 -11.04 -38.76
CA GLU A 274 3.82 -11.42 -37.96
C GLU A 274 4.17 -12.63 -37.09
N LEU A 275 4.30 -12.45 -35.77
CA LEU A 275 4.64 -13.57 -34.86
C LEU A 275 3.51 -14.58 -34.80
N ASP A 276 3.82 -15.88 -34.85
CA ASP A 276 2.81 -16.90 -34.55
C ASP A 276 2.47 -16.94 -33.04
N LYS A 277 1.49 -17.78 -32.65
CA LYS A 277 1.06 -17.86 -31.24
C LYS A 277 2.18 -18.35 -30.31
N GLU A 278 3.07 -19.22 -30.78
CA GLU A 278 4.17 -19.75 -29.98
C GLU A 278 5.27 -18.69 -29.79
N GLU A 279 5.62 -17.97 -30.85
CA GLU A 279 6.57 -16.85 -30.83
C GLU A 279 6.06 -15.69 -29.97
N LEU A 280 4.78 -15.32 -30.11
CA LEU A 280 4.13 -14.34 -29.25
C LEU A 280 4.16 -14.78 -27.78
N GLY A 281 3.92 -16.08 -27.53
CA GLY A 281 3.98 -16.65 -26.19
C GLY A 281 5.37 -16.54 -25.55
N LYS A 282 6.43 -16.77 -26.33
CA LYS A 282 7.81 -16.58 -25.89
C LYS A 282 8.08 -15.10 -25.56
N LEU A 283 7.66 -14.19 -26.44
CA LEU A 283 7.83 -12.76 -26.23
C LEU A 283 7.10 -12.25 -24.97
N VAL A 284 5.84 -12.65 -24.77
CA VAL A 284 5.07 -12.31 -23.56
C VAL A 284 5.79 -12.83 -22.31
N LYS A 285 6.28 -14.08 -22.34
CA LYS A 285 7.02 -14.65 -21.21
C LYS A 285 8.29 -13.87 -20.91
N ASP A 286 9.07 -13.52 -21.92
CA ASP A 286 10.33 -12.77 -21.77
C ASP A 286 10.08 -11.37 -21.19
N ILE A 287 9.03 -10.67 -21.67
CA ILE A 287 8.59 -9.37 -21.12
C ILE A 287 8.21 -9.51 -19.64
N LEU A 288 7.34 -10.47 -19.30
CA LEU A 288 6.91 -10.68 -17.92
C LEU A 288 8.08 -11.07 -17.00
N GLN A 289 9.04 -11.86 -17.49
CA GLN A 289 10.24 -12.20 -16.74
C GLN A 289 11.10 -10.96 -16.48
N LYS A 290 11.26 -10.08 -17.48
CA LYS A 290 11.99 -8.81 -17.31
C LYS A 290 11.33 -7.90 -16.29
N PHE A 291 10.00 -7.76 -16.32
CA PHE A 291 9.28 -7.06 -15.26
C PHE A 291 9.51 -7.68 -13.89
N ALA A 292 9.41 -9.02 -13.78
CA ALA A 292 9.63 -9.72 -12.52
C ALA A 292 11.04 -9.50 -11.96
N GLU A 293 12.07 -9.51 -12.81
CA GLU A 293 13.48 -9.22 -12.45
C GLU A 293 13.64 -7.77 -11.97
N GLN A 294 13.13 -6.80 -12.73
CA GLN A 294 13.28 -5.38 -12.39
C GLN A 294 12.50 -5.01 -11.12
N LEU A 295 11.29 -5.53 -10.94
CA LEU A 295 10.46 -5.29 -9.75
C LEU A 295 10.98 -6.00 -8.50
N GLU A 296 11.75 -7.09 -8.65
CA GLU A 296 12.44 -7.72 -7.53
C GLU A 296 13.60 -6.85 -7.04
N ALA A 297 14.37 -6.29 -7.96
CA ALA A 297 15.49 -5.42 -7.64
C ALA A 297 15.04 -4.05 -7.13
N ASN A 298 14.01 -3.48 -7.76
CA ASN A 298 13.48 -2.14 -7.47
C ASN A 298 11.95 -2.18 -7.48
N PRO A 299 11.31 -2.55 -6.36
CA PRO A 299 9.86 -2.50 -6.24
C PRO A 299 9.31 -1.09 -6.47
N VAL A 300 8.14 -1.00 -7.12
CA VAL A 300 7.43 0.27 -7.30
C VAL A 300 6.44 0.44 -6.15
N GLN A 301 6.48 1.60 -5.50
CA GLN A 301 5.50 2.00 -4.49
C GLN A 301 4.47 2.91 -5.15
N GLN A 302 3.19 2.67 -4.90
CA GLN A 302 2.09 3.48 -5.44
C GLN A 302 1.23 3.95 -4.28
N ASP A 303 1.11 5.27 -4.10
CA ASP A 303 0.23 5.82 -3.10
C ASP A 303 -1.23 5.71 -3.58
N LEU A 304 -2.06 4.99 -2.81
CA LEU A 304 -3.46 4.78 -3.14
C LEU A 304 -4.35 5.94 -2.67
N SER A 305 -3.81 6.93 -1.94
CA SER A 305 -4.57 8.10 -1.47
C SER A 305 -5.06 9.01 -2.60
N TYR A 306 -4.46 8.94 -3.79
CA TYR A 306 -4.83 9.73 -4.96
C TYR A 306 -5.62 8.95 -6.04
N ILE A 307 -6.00 7.69 -5.77
CA ILE A 307 -6.61 6.80 -6.78
C ILE A 307 -8.14 6.65 -6.56
N GLU A 308 -8.75 7.38 -5.63
CA GLU A 308 -10.21 7.43 -5.46
C GLU A 308 -10.89 8.44 -6.42
N GLU A 309 -10.60 8.38 -7.71
CA GLU A 309 -11.49 8.97 -8.73
C GLU A 309 -11.41 8.12 -10.02
N GLU A 310 -12.25 7.08 -10.12
CA GLU A 310 -12.89 6.59 -11.37
C GLU A 310 -13.95 5.50 -11.11
#